data_AF-A0A9J6GH19-F1
#
_entry.id   AF-A0A9J6GH19-F1
#
_cell.length_a   1.000
_cell.length_b   1.000
_cell.length_c   1.000
_cell.angle_alpha   90.00
_cell.angle_beta   90.00
_cell.angle_gamma   90.00
#
_symmetry.space_group_name_H-M   'P 1'
#
loop_
_entity.id
_entity.type
_entity.pdbx_description
1 polymer ?
#
loop_
_entity_poly.entity_id
_entity_poly.type
_entity_poly.pdbx_seq_one_letter_code
_entity_poly.pdbx_strand_id
1 'polypeptide(L)'
;MAQNFCDDNEKLSQQLQAFWEVEHMGILNHKDEESVEGPVLAEFRRKIRRKDEKYEVCLPWKDNAPELDCNVKEAKDRLAKLTRRLQKNEELLIRYDWTAGYLPN
;
A
#
# COMPACT_ATOMS: atom_id res chain seq x y z
N MET A 1 -44.59 -30.72 -9.16
CA MET A 1 -43.27 -30.62 -8.48
C MET A 1 -42.34 -29.69 -9.25
N ALA A 2 -42.70 -28.41 -9.44
CA ALA A 2 -41.87 -27.44 -10.17
C ALA A 2 -41.79 -26.07 -9.47
N GLN A 3 -42.31 -25.96 -8.24
CA GLN A 3 -42.38 -24.68 -7.52
C GLN A 3 -41.14 -24.40 -6.66
N ASN A 4 -40.30 -25.41 -6.38
CA ASN A 4 -39.22 -25.27 -5.38
C ASN A 4 -37.86 -24.87 -5.96
N PHE A 5 -37.68 -24.89 -7.29
CA PHE A 5 -36.37 -24.63 -7.92
C PHE A 5 -36.15 -23.16 -8.30
N CYS A 6 -37.24 -22.41 -8.57
CA CYS A 6 -37.15 -20.98 -8.86
C CYS A 6 -36.85 -20.16 -7.60
N ASP A 7 -37.45 -20.53 -6.46
CA ASP A 7 -37.28 -19.81 -5.19
C ASP A 7 -35.84 -19.88 -4.67
N ASP A 8 -35.15 -21.01 -4.87
CA ASP A 8 -33.77 -21.20 -4.44
C ASP A 8 -32.78 -20.35 -5.26
N ASN A 9 -33.04 -20.19 -6.56
CA ASN A 9 -32.19 -19.37 -7.42
C ASN A 9 -32.38 -17.88 -7.17
N GLU A 10 -33.61 -17.45 -6.88
CA GLU A 10 -33.90 -16.07 -6.51
C GLU A 10 -33.29 -15.72 -5.15
N LYS A 11 -33.40 -16.64 -4.18
CA LYS A 11 -32.76 -16.49 -2.87
C LYS A 11 -31.22 -16.44 -2.96
N LEU A 12 -30.62 -17.30 -3.78
CA LEU A 12 -29.17 -17.28 -4.02
C LEU A 12 -28.73 -15.96 -4.66
N SER A 13 -29.51 -15.44 -5.61
CA SER A 13 -29.24 -14.16 -6.27
C SER A 13 -29.30 -12.99 -5.28
N GLN A 14 -30.30 -12.97 -4.39
CA GLN A 14 -30.42 -11.96 -3.33
C GLN A 14 -29.25 -12.02 -2.33
N GLN A 15 -28.81 -13.23 -1.95
CA GLN A 15 -27.66 -13.42 -1.06
C GLN A 15 -26.35 -12.96 -1.71
N LEU A 16 -26.17 -13.25 -3.00
CA LEU A 16 -24.99 -12.82 -3.76
C LEU A 16 -24.97 -11.30 -3.92
N GLN A 17 -26.13 -10.69 -4.17
CA GLN A 17 -26.26 -9.23 -4.22
C GLN A 17 -25.88 -8.59 -2.88
N ALA A 18 -26.44 -9.08 -1.77
CA ALA A 18 -26.12 -8.56 -0.44
C ALA A 18 -24.63 -8.75 -0.09
N PHE A 19 -24.03 -9.88 -0.49
CA PHE A 19 -22.60 -10.12 -0.31
C PHE A 19 -21.76 -9.12 -1.10
N TRP A 20 -22.09 -8.88 -2.37
CA TRP A 20 -21.39 -7.90 -3.17
C TRP A 20 -21.62 -6.47 -2.68
N GLU A 21 -22.81 -6.09 -2.25
CA GLU A 21 -23.04 -4.77 -1.64
C GLU A 21 -22.10 -4.52 -0.45
N VAL A 22 -21.86 -5.56 0.37
CA VAL A 22 -20.94 -5.50 1.50
C VAL A 22 -19.48 -5.45 1.06
N GLU A 23 -19.07 -6.29 0.10
CA GLU A 23 -17.71 -6.32 -0.44
C GLU A 23 -17.34 -5.02 -1.17
N HIS A 24 -18.32 -4.38 -1.83
CA HIS A 24 -18.13 -3.12 -2.54
C HIS A 24 -18.16 -1.90 -1.62
N MET A 25 -18.45 -2.05 -0.31
CA MET A 25 -18.31 -0.95 0.66
C MET A 25 -16.83 -0.53 0.74
N GLY A 26 -16.51 0.62 0.14
CA GLY A 26 -15.14 1.15 0.02
C GLY A 26 -14.56 1.09 -1.40
N ILE A 27 -15.20 0.38 -2.33
CA ILE A 27 -14.89 0.40 -3.77
C ILE A 27 -15.86 1.30 -4.53
N LEU A 28 -17.07 1.52 -3.98
CA LEU A 28 -18.00 2.52 -4.48
C LEU A 28 -17.32 3.90 -4.41
N ASN A 29 -16.74 4.31 -5.54
CA ASN A 29 -16.47 5.70 -5.83
C ASN A 29 -17.84 6.39 -5.70
N HIS A 30 -18.08 7.08 -4.59
CA HIS A 30 -19.13 8.07 -4.55
C HIS A 30 -18.88 8.96 -5.76
N LYS A 31 -19.70 8.82 -6.80
CA LYS A 31 -19.57 9.55 -8.07
C LYS A 31 -19.85 11.05 -7.91
N ASP A 32 -19.96 11.53 -6.67
CA ASP A 32 -20.32 12.88 -6.28
C ASP A 32 -19.26 13.56 -5.41
N GLU A 33 -18.02 13.07 -5.41
CA GLU A 33 -16.86 13.94 -5.17
C GLU A 33 -16.16 14.15 -6.52
N GLU A 34 -16.62 15.19 -7.21
CA GLU A 34 -15.94 15.93 -8.27
C GLU A 34 -14.69 15.27 -8.88
N SER A 35 -14.80 14.99 -10.17
CA SER A 35 -13.71 14.75 -11.13
C SER A 35 -12.80 15.98 -11.29
N VAL A 36 -12.33 16.57 -10.19
CA VAL A 36 -11.19 17.48 -10.17
C VAL A 36 -10.03 16.66 -9.66
N GLU A 37 -9.25 16.13 -10.61
CA GLU A 37 -7.94 15.56 -10.30
C GLU A 37 -7.16 16.60 -9.49
N GLY A 38 -6.95 16.33 -8.19
CA GLY A 38 -6.25 17.26 -7.31
C GLY A 38 -4.88 17.62 -7.92
N PRO A 39 -4.37 18.85 -7.70
CA PRO A 39 -3.19 19.36 -8.41
C PRO A 39 -1.96 18.43 -8.27
N VAL A 40 -1.85 17.75 -7.13
CA VAL A 40 -0.80 16.76 -6.84
C VAL A 40 -0.92 15.51 -7.72
N LEU A 41 -2.15 15.00 -7.93
CA LEU A 41 -2.39 13.82 -8.75
C LEU A 41 -2.18 14.15 -10.23
N ALA A 42 -2.64 15.32 -10.67
CA ALA A 42 -2.42 15.82 -12.03
C ALA A 42 -0.93 15.97 -12.33
N GLU A 43 -0.17 16.54 -11.39
CA GLU A 43 1.27 16.67 -11.53
C GLU A 43 1.98 15.31 -11.53
N PHE A 44 1.55 14.39 -10.66
CA PHE A 44 2.09 13.03 -10.61
C PHE A 44 1.97 12.35 -11.96
N ARG A 45 0.76 12.31 -12.54
CA ARG A 45 0.53 11.69 -13.86
C ARG A 45 1.36 12.34 -14.95
N ARG A 46 1.44 13.67 -14.96
CA ARG A 46 2.26 14.44 -15.90
C ARG A 46 3.75 14.10 -15.81
N LYS A 47 4.26 13.77 -14.63
CA LYS A 47 5.68 13.51 -14.39
C LYS A 47 6.09 12.05 -14.65
N ILE A 48 5.16 11.14 -14.92
CA ILE A 48 5.47 9.75 -15.29
C ILE A 48 6.16 9.75 -16.65
N ARG A 49 7.36 9.18 -16.71
CA ARG A 49 8.13 8.99 -17.94
C ARG A 49 8.68 7.57 -17.99
N ARG A 50 8.83 7.02 -19.19
CA ARG A 50 9.56 5.77 -19.41
C ARG A 50 10.98 6.12 -19.83
N LYS A 51 11.97 5.65 -19.08
CA LYS A 51 13.39 5.83 -19.33
C LYS A 51 14.11 4.49 -19.16
N ASP A 52 14.88 4.08 -20.16
CA ASP A 52 15.69 2.85 -20.14
C ASP A 52 14.90 1.62 -19.65
N GLU A 53 13.73 1.39 -20.26
CA GLU A 53 12.77 0.30 -19.91
C GLU A 53 12.13 0.39 -18.52
N LYS A 54 12.40 1.43 -17.74
CA LYS A 54 11.82 1.65 -16.41
C LYS A 54 10.91 2.86 -16.41
N TYR A 55 9.90 2.85 -15.56
CA TYR A 55 9.10 4.04 -15.29
C TYR A 55 9.76 4.87 -14.20
N GLU A 56 9.95 6.15 -14.48
CA GLU A 56 10.38 7.16 -13.51
C GLU A 56 9.22 8.13 -13.27
N VAL A 57 9.03 8.52 -12.01
CA VAL A 57 8.05 9.52 -11.62
C VAL A 57 8.60 10.32 -10.44
N CYS A 58 8.21 11.58 -10.32
CA CYS A 58 8.53 12.36 -9.13
C CYS A 58 7.52 12.06 -8.02
N LEU A 59 7.99 12.11 -6.78
CA LEU A 59 7.11 11.95 -5.63
C LEU A 59 6.06 13.08 -5.59
N PRO A 60 4.78 12.74 -5.32
CA PRO A 60 3.67 13.68 -5.30
C PRO A 60 3.67 14.51 -4.01
N TRP A 61 4.50 15.54 -3.94
CA TRP A 61 4.55 16.45 -2.79
C TRP A 61 3.46 17.53 -2.89
N LYS A 62 2.95 17.97 -1.73
CA LYS A 62 2.07 19.15 -1.63
C LYS A 62 2.95 20.40 -1.48
N ASP A 63 2.58 21.50 -2.14
CA ASP A 63 3.34 22.76 -2.10
C ASP A 63 3.46 23.35 -0.68
N ASN A 64 2.45 23.14 0.16
CA ASN A 64 2.42 23.56 1.56
C ASN A 64 2.64 22.38 2.53
N ALA A 65 3.49 21.41 2.15
CA ALA A 65 3.84 20.34 3.07
C ALA A 65 4.50 20.93 4.33
N PRO A 66 4.06 20.53 5.54
CA PRO A 66 4.71 20.98 6.76
C PRO A 66 6.18 20.54 6.75
N GLU A 67 7.04 21.35 7.38
CA GLU A 67 8.42 20.96 7.58
C GLU A 67 8.46 19.68 8.42
N LEU A 68 9.14 18.66 7.91
CA LEU A 68 9.30 17.40 8.62
C LEU A 68 10.38 17.56 9.67
N ASP A 69 10.04 17.23 10.92
CA ASP A 69 11.02 17.22 12.00
C ASP A 69 12.18 16.26 11.69
N CYS A 70 13.37 16.63 12.16
CA CYS A 70 14.56 15.81 12.00
C CYS A 70 14.43 14.50 12.82
N ASN A 71 14.36 13.36 12.13
CA ASN A 71 14.25 12.04 12.77
C ASN A 71 15.60 11.43 13.21
N VAL A 72 16.69 12.20 13.22
CA VAL A 72 18.06 11.69 13.45
C VAL A 72 18.20 11.01 14.81
N LYS A 73 17.61 11.58 15.87
CA LYS A 73 17.64 10.98 17.21
C LYS A 73 16.98 9.60 17.21
N GLU A 74 15.77 9.51 16.68
CA GLU A 74 15.02 8.25 16.59
C GLU A 74 15.73 7.22 15.71
N ALA A 75 16.33 7.66 14.61
CA ALA A 75 17.11 6.79 13.73
C ALA A 75 18.33 6.20 14.46
N LYS A 76 19.07 7.02 15.22
CA LYS A 76 20.19 6.56 16.06
C LYS A 76 19.74 5.57 17.13
N ASP A 77 18.63 5.85 17.81
CA ASP A 77 18.10 4.97 18.84
C ASP A 77 17.64 3.63 18.27
N ARG A 78 16.97 3.64 17.11
CA ARG A 78 16.59 2.41 16.39
C ARG A 78 17.81 1.60 15.98
N LEU A 79 18.83 2.26 15.44
CA LEU A 79 20.08 1.61 15.05
C LEU A 79 20.77 0.96 16.26
N ALA A 80 20.95 1.70 17.37
CA ALA A 80 21.58 1.16 18.57
C ALA A 80 20.81 -0.04 19.14
N LYS A 81 19.47 0.02 19.15
CA LYS A 81 18.61 -1.11 19.56
C LYS A 81 18.77 -2.31 18.63
N LEU A 82 18.79 -2.08 17.32
CA LEU A 82 19.01 -3.14 16.32
C LEU A 82 20.37 -3.79 16.53
N THR A 83 21.45 -3.02 16.62
CA THR A 83 22.81 -3.53 16.86
C THR A 83 22.87 -4.40 18.11
N ARG A 84 22.30 -3.94 19.23
CA ARG A 84 22.24 -4.73 20.47
C ARG A 84 21.45 -6.04 20.32
N ARG A 85 20.38 -6.05 19.52
CA ARG A 85 19.59 -7.28 19.26
C ARG A 85 20.37 -8.27 18.41
N LEU A 86 21.06 -7.80 17.37
CA LEU A 86 21.88 -8.64 16.50
C LEU A 86 23.08 -9.21 17.24
N GLN A 87 23.79 -8.42 18.04
CA GLN A 87 24.93 -8.89 18.84
C GLN A 87 24.56 -9.97 19.87
N LYS A 88 23.31 -9.99 20.33
CA LYS A 88 22.83 -10.99 21.29
C LYS A 88 22.39 -12.31 20.64
N ASN A 89 22.17 -12.32 19.33
CA ASN A 89 21.65 -13.48 18.62
C ASN A 89 22.38 -13.64 17.27
N GLU A 90 23.35 -14.55 17.25
CA GLU A 90 24.20 -14.84 16.10
C GLU A 90 23.40 -15.38 14.90
N GLU A 91 22.37 -16.21 15.12
CA GLU A 91 21.50 -16.68 14.03
C GLU A 91 20.74 -15.51 13.38
N LEU A 92 20.24 -14.58 14.20
CA LEU A 92 19.54 -13.40 13.71
C LEU A 92 20.48 -12.47 12.94
N LEU A 93 21.74 -12.34 13.38
CA LEU A 93 22.76 -11.59 12.65
C LEU A 93 23.02 -12.19 11.27
N ILE A 94 23.26 -13.51 11.19
CA ILE A 94 23.49 -14.21 9.91
C ILE A 94 22.32 -14.02 8.95
N ARG A 95 21.08 -14.17 9.43
CA ARG A 95 19.88 -13.95 8.59
C ARG A 95 19.77 -12.49 8.13
N TYR A 96 20.07 -11.53 9.01
CA TYR A 96 20.02 -10.11 8.69
C TYR A 96 21.05 -9.74 7.61
N ASP A 97 22.27 -10.28 7.70
CA ASP A 97 23.32 -10.05 6.71
C ASP A 97 22.98 -10.69 5.36
N TRP A 98 22.37 -11.89 5.39
CA TRP A 98 21.87 -12.56 4.19
C TRP A 98 20.76 -11.74 3.49
N THR A 99 19.76 -11.24 4.22
CA THR A 99 18.69 -10.44 3.62
C THR A 99 19.18 -9.08 3.12
N ALA A 100 20.19 -8.50 3.77
CA ALA A 100 20.81 -7.24 3.37
C ALA A 100 21.74 -7.38 2.15
N GLY A 101 21.99 -8.59 1.66
CA GLY A 101 22.86 -8.84 0.50
C GLY A 101 24.36 -8.70 0.79
N TYR A 102 24.77 -8.75 2.06
CA TYR A 102 26.15 -8.71 2.50
C TYR A 102 26.61 -10.13 2.87
N LEU A 103 27.14 -10.88 1.91
CA LEU A 103 28.03 -12.01 2.21
C LEU A 103 29.48 -11.61 1.89
N PRO A 104 30.44 -11.90 2.78
CA PRO A 104 31.84 -11.95 2.37
C PRO A 104 32.08 -13.21 1.51
N ASN A 105 32.89 -13.06 0.46
CA ASN A 105 33.48 -14.19 -0.26
C ASN A 105 34.37 -15.04 0.66
#